data_AF-A0A6M0QS31-F1
#
_entry.id   AF-A0A6M0QS31-F1
#
_cell.length_a   1.000
_cell.length_b   1.000
_cell.length_c   1.000
_cell.angle_alpha   90.00
_cell.angle_beta   90.00
_cell.angle_gamma   90.00
#
_symmetry.space_group_name_H-M   'P 1'
#
loop_
_entity.id
_entity.type
_entity.pdbx_description
1 polymer ?
#
loop_
_entity_poly.entity_id
_entity_poly.type
_entity_poly.pdbx_seq_one_letter_code
_entity_poly.pdbx_strand_id
1 'polypeptide(L)'
;MTLKTLKSSVAIFSLLAASLSVAPELLNPSSDAGAAFAQGNGGGNGGGNGGGNGGGNGGGNGNAGGNGHGKSETAGSHGKGAIASELKGMNAIHANAKAFENAAPNSQVGRIAAYRDAAIAAQGAVGAVADAEADLATAEEMMAEAEALPATNADEITLRDQAIADAQVAIDGATAALETATTELETAAETEEAALLDATNGRVLSAEALAAVRAELGL
;
A
#
# COMPACT_ATOMS: atom_id res chain seq x y z
N MET A 1 -21.38 -25.31 -21.67
CA MET A 1 -20.74 -24.11 -22.24
C MET A 1 -20.26 -23.28 -21.05
N THR A 2 -19.16 -23.60 -20.38
CA THR A 2 -17.74 -23.43 -20.75
C THR A 2 -17.38 -22.02 -21.23
N LEU A 3 -17.06 -21.14 -20.28
CA LEU A 3 -16.00 -20.12 -20.43
C LEU A 3 -15.04 -20.32 -19.25
N LYS A 4 -13.92 -21.01 -19.47
CA LYS A 4 -12.59 -20.52 -19.89
C LYS A 4 -11.86 -19.76 -18.78
N THR A 5 -11.02 -20.52 -18.10
CA THR A 5 -9.83 -20.12 -17.35
C THR A 5 -9.07 -18.96 -18.01
N LEU A 6 -8.87 -17.85 -17.28
CA LEU A 6 -7.67 -17.04 -17.43
C LEU A 6 -6.78 -17.31 -16.21
N LYS A 7 -5.70 -18.04 -16.46
CA LYS A 7 -4.54 -18.11 -15.57
C LYS A 7 -3.75 -16.82 -15.81
N SER A 8 -3.89 -15.84 -14.94
CA SER A 8 -2.90 -14.75 -14.84
C SER A 8 -2.02 -15.06 -13.62
N SER A 9 -0.88 -15.69 -13.89
CA SER A 9 0.18 -15.87 -12.90
C SER A 9 1.05 -14.62 -12.92
N VAL A 10 0.82 -13.71 -11.99
CA VAL A 10 1.79 -12.70 -11.57
C VAL A 10 1.87 -12.76 -10.05
N ALA A 11 3.04 -13.14 -9.55
CA ALA A 11 3.31 -13.25 -8.13
C ALA A 11 3.31 -11.85 -7.51
N ILE A 12 2.38 -11.58 -6.59
CA ILE A 12 2.43 -10.42 -5.70
C ILE A 12 2.26 -10.98 -4.28
N PHE A 13 3.38 -11.08 -3.57
CA PHE A 13 3.44 -11.39 -2.15
C PHE A 13 3.79 -10.12 -1.39
N SER A 14 2.80 -9.56 -0.70
CA SER A 14 2.91 -8.74 0.53
C SER A 14 1.49 -8.20 0.80
N LEU A 15 0.68 -8.72 1.71
CA LEU A 15 0.94 -9.25 3.03
C LEU A 15 -0.14 -10.30 3.35
N LEU A 16 0.14 -11.58 3.10
CA LEU A 16 -0.66 -12.67 3.66
C LEU A 16 0.17 -13.27 4.80
N ALA A 17 -0.17 -12.89 6.02
CA ALA A 17 0.24 -13.59 7.23
C ALA A 17 -1.01 -14.06 8.00
N ALA A 18 -1.98 -14.64 7.28
CA ALA A 18 -2.96 -15.53 7.91
C ALA A 18 -2.30 -16.89 8.16
N SER A 19 -1.32 -16.93 9.08
CA SER A 19 -0.91 -18.18 9.71
C SER A 19 -1.93 -18.51 10.78
N LEU A 20 -3.02 -19.18 10.38
CA LEU A 20 -3.96 -19.81 11.29
C LEU A 20 -3.25 -20.99 11.97
N SER A 21 -2.58 -20.73 13.09
CA SER A 21 -2.13 -21.76 14.03
C SER A 21 -2.66 -21.42 15.41
N VAL A 22 -3.68 -22.17 15.82
CA VAL A 22 -4.25 -22.19 17.16
C VAL A 22 -3.18 -22.62 18.18
N ALA A 23 -2.80 -21.73 19.09
CA ALA A 23 -2.32 -22.05 20.45
C ALA A 23 -2.29 -20.78 21.32
N PRO A 24 -2.89 -20.79 22.53
CA PRO A 24 -2.84 -19.66 23.45
C PRO A 24 -1.57 -19.75 24.31
N GLU A 25 -0.70 -18.74 24.24
CA GLU A 25 0.34 -18.54 25.26
C GLU A 25 0.26 -17.13 25.84
N LEU A 26 -0.26 -17.11 27.06
CA LEU A 26 -0.11 -16.09 28.09
C LEU A 26 1.29 -15.49 28.08
N LEU A 27 1.41 -14.15 28.12
CA LEU A 27 2.26 -13.43 29.08
C LEU A 27 2.12 -11.90 28.94
N ASN A 28 1.95 -11.30 30.11
CA ASN A 28 1.66 -9.90 30.40
C ASN A 28 2.90 -8.97 30.20
N PRO A 29 2.73 -7.64 30.36
CA PRO A 29 3.49 -6.59 29.69
C PRO A 29 4.69 -6.07 30.48
N SER A 30 5.67 -5.52 29.77
CA SER A 30 6.55 -4.40 30.17
C SER A 30 7.51 -4.19 29.01
N SER A 31 7.76 -2.99 28.51
CA SER A 31 8.67 -2.06 29.16
C SER A 31 8.70 -0.74 28.40
N ASP A 32 8.74 0.35 29.17
CA ASP A 32 9.34 1.63 28.80
C ASP A 32 10.63 1.48 27.99
N ALA A 33 10.75 2.27 26.92
CA ALA A 33 12.04 2.80 26.48
C ALA A 33 11.82 4.06 25.63
N GLY A 34 11.87 5.20 26.30
CA GLY A 34 12.02 6.49 25.65
C GLY A 34 13.40 6.70 25.03
N ALA A 35 13.45 7.77 24.24
CA ALA A 35 14.61 8.54 23.79
C ALA A 35 15.51 7.92 22.69
N ALA A 36 15.60 8.62 21.56
CA ALA A 36 16.75 9.50 21.29
C ALA A 36 16.54 10.28 19.99
N PHE A 37 16.20 11.57 20.11
CA PHE A 37 16.35 12.52 19.01
C PHE A 37 17.85 12.75 18.77
N ALA A 38 18.35 12.32 17.62
CA ALA A 38 19.72 12.56 17.20
C ALA A 38 19.89 13.98 16.64
N GLN A 39 20.81 14.72 17.27
CA GLN A 39 21.41 15.98 16.85
C GLN A 39 21.98 15.90 15.42
N GLY A 40 21.47 16.72 14.50
CA GLY A 40 22.04 16.93 13.17
C GLY A 40 22.74 18.29 13.06
N ASN A 41 24.02 18.35 13.40
CA ASN A 41 24.91 19.44 12.94
C ASN A 41 25.47 19.04 11.56
N GLY A 42 25.12 19.79 10.52
CA GLY A 42 25.69 19.63 9.19
C GLY A 42 25.48 20.89 8.35
N GLY A 43 26.52 21.71 8.26
CA GLY A 43 26.53 22.91 7.44
C GLY A 43 26.53 22.60 5.95
N GLY A 44 25.94 23.51 5.16
CA GLY A 44 26.00 23.49 3.71
C GLY A 44 25.60 24.85 3.14
N ASN A 45 26.60 25.68 2.87
CA ASN A 45 26.45 26.87 2.03
C ASN A 45 26.25 26.44 0.57
N GLY A 46 25.34 27.09 -0.14
CA GLY A 46 25.18 26.91 -1.59
C GLY A 46 24.26 27.95 -2.19
N GLY A 47 24.83 29.09 -2.57
CA GLY A 47 24.13 30.12 -3.33
C GLY A 47 23.82 29.67 -4.77
N GLY A 48 22.74 30.19 -5.32
CA GLY A 48 22.36 30.01 -6.72
C GLY A 48 21.43 31.12 -7.17
N ASN A 49 21.99 32.15 -7.79
CA ASN A 49 21.25 33.15 -8.55
C ASN A 49 20.83 32.54 -9.90
N GLY A 50 19.53 32.41 -10.14
CA GLY A 50 18.98 32.08 -11.45
C GLY A 50 18.58 33.34 -12.21
N GLY A 51 19.48 33.82 -13.07
CA GLY A 51 19.19 34.87 -14.04
C GLY A 51 18.31 34.35 -15.17
N GLY A 52 17.29 35.14 -15.54
CA GLY A 52 16.47 34.93 -16.71
C GLY A 52 16.89 35.78 -17.92
N ASN A 53 16.47 35.30 -19.09
CA ASN A 53 16.44 35.94 -20.41
C ASN A 53 17.80 35.98 -21.13
N GLY A 54 17.95 35.65 -22.41
CA GLY A 54 16.99 35.44 -23.50
C GLY A 54 17.65 35.99 -24.78
N GLY A 55 17.62 35.21 -25.86
CA GLY A 55 17.86 35.69 -27.23
C GLY A 55 19.31 35.64 -27.76
N GLY A 56 19.46 35.14 -28.99
CA GLY A 56 20.68 35.31 -29.78
C GLY A 56 20.91 34.21 -30.82
N ASN A 57 20.47 34.45 -32.06
CA ASN A 57 20.79 33.65 -33.24
C ASN A 57 22.30 33.65 -33.55
N GLY A 58 22.83 32.55 -34.07
CA GLY A 58 24.16 32.49 -34.67
C GLY A 58 24.40 31.16 -35.39
N GLY A 59 24.33 31.19 -36.72
CA GLY A 59 24.66 30.04 -37.56
C GLY A 59 26.15 29.68 -37.52
N GLY A 60 26.44 28.41 -37.76
CA GLY A 60 27.79 27.89 -37.96
C GLY A 60 27.75 26.46 -38.49
N ASN A 61 27.96 26.30 -39.80
CA ASN A 61 28.36 25.02 -40.39
C ASN A 61 29.80 24.71 -39.97
N GLY A 62 30.07 23.46 -39.56
CA GLY A 62 31.44 23.02 -39.29
C GLY A 62 31.55 21.59 -38.73
N ASN A 63 31.61 20.62 -39.64
CA ASN A 63 32.33 19.34 -39.62
C ASN A 63 32.48 18.50 -38.33
N ALA A 64 32.01 17.26 -38.47
CA ALA A 64 32.71 16.01 -38.15
C ALA A 64 33.57 15.98 -36.88
N GLY A 65 32.95 15.46 -35.82
CA GLY A 65 33.62 14.97 -34.63
C GLY A 65 32.73 13.95 -33.95
N GLY A 66 32.57 12.78 -34.58
CA GLY A 66 31.92 11.62 -33.99
C GLY A 66 32.75 11.09 -32.82
N ASN A 67 32.68 11.77 -31.67
CA ASN A 67 33.08 11.17 -30.41
C ASN A 67 31.86 10.45 -29.85
N GLY A 68 31.65 9.24 -30.39
CA GLY A 68 30.89 8.22 -29.70
C GLY A 68 31.45 8.10 -28.30
N HIS A 69 30.74 8.66 -27.33
CA HIS A 69 31.03 8.41 -25.93
C HIS A 69 30.75 6.94 -25.72
N GLY A 70 31.84 6.18 -25.77
CA GLY A 70 31.88 4.78 -25.46
C GLY A 70 31.13 4.56 -24.16
N LYS A 71 30.33 3.50 -24.17
CA LYS A 71 29.74 2.90 -22.99
C LYS A 71 30.82 2.84 -21.91
N SER A 72 30.74 3.74 -20.95
CA SER A 72 31.46 3.61 -19.70
C SER A 72 30.79 2.46 -18.96
N GLU A 73 31.21 1.25 -19.28
CA GLU A 73 31.11 0.10 -18.39
C GLU A 73 32.08 0.34 -17.23
N THR A 74 31.71 1.26 -16.33
CA THR A 74 32.36 1.42 -15.03
C THR A 74 31.30 1.15 -13.98
N ALA A 75 31.48 0.00 -13.34
CA ALA A 75 30.74 -0.47 -12.19
C ALA A 75 30.61 0.62 -11.11
N GLY A 76 29.40 0.79 -10.55
CA GLY A 76 29.22 1.60 -9.35
C GLY A 76 27.85 2.23 -9.06
N SER A 77 26.84 2.08 -9.93
CA SER A 77 25.50 2.67 -9.68
C SER A 77 24.38 1.66 -9.94
N HIS A 78 24.35 0.58 -9.16
CA HIS A 78 23.41 -0.54 -9.33
C HIS A 78 22.01 -0.29 -8.73
N GLY A 79 21.43 0.89 -8.92
CA GLY A 79 20.02 1.06 -8.50
C GLY A 79 19.37 2.33 -8.97
N LYS A 80 20.08 3.46 -8.95
CA LYS A 80 19.47 4.75 -9.31
C LYS A 80 19.13 4.86 -10.79
N GLY A 81 19.96 4.30 -11.69
CA GLY A 81 19.70 4.31 -13.13
C GLY A 81 18.60 3.34 -13.59
N ALA A 82 18.49 2.17 -12.93
CA ALA A 82 17.45 1.19 -13.21
C ALA A 82 16.08 1.72 -12.76
N ILE A 83 15.98 2.19 -11.51
CA ILE A 83 14.76 2.82 -10.98
C ILE A 83 14.39 4.07 -11.78
N ALA A 84 15.34 4.94 -12.16
CA ALA A 84 15.04 6.10 -13.00
C ALA A 84 14.55 5.73 -14.41
N SER A 85 15.02 4.60 -14.96
CA SER A 85 14.49 4.07 -16.23
C SER A 85 13.11 3.45 -16.07
N GLU A 86 12.81 2.92 -14.88
CA GLU A 86 11.50 2.40 -14.53
C GLU A 86 10.46 3.49 -14.31
N LEU A 87 10.85 4.55 -13.62
CA LEU A 87 10.04 5.74 -13.37
C LEU A 87 10.04 6.71 -14.55
N LYS A 88 10.64 6.35 -15.69
CA LYS A 88 10.73 7.21 -16.88
C LYS A 88 9.33 7.58 -17.37
N GLY A 89 8.91 8.80 -17.07
CA GLY A 89 7.57 9.34 -17.37
C GLY A 89 6.77 9.76 -16.14
N MET A 90 7.18 9.35 -14.94
CA MET A 90 6.50 9.66 -13.69
C MET A 90 7.04 10.93 -13.00
N ASN A 91 7.62 11.88 -13.74
CA ASN A 91 8.07 13.18 -13.17
C ASN A 91 6.96 13.93 -12.43
N ALA A 92 5.71 13.65 -12.77
CA ALA A 92 4.52 14.20 -12.15
C ALA A 92 4.23 13.67 -10.73
N ILE A 93 4.95 12.66 -10.23
CA ILE A 93 4.83 12.20 -8.83
C ILE A 93 5.18 13.35 -7.87
N HIS A 94 6.16 14.18 -8.24
CA HIS A 94 6.58 15.34 -7.43
C HIS A 94 5.61 16.53 -7.50
N ALA A 95 4.42 16.37 -8.09
CA ALA A 95 3.40 17.41 -8.11
C ALA A 95 2.92 17.70 -6.68
N ASN A 96 2.59 18.95 -6.38
CA ASN A 96 2.04 19.30 -5.06
C ASN A 96 0.57 18.87 -4.93
N ALA A 97 0.06 18.83 -3.69
CA ALA A 97 -1.32 18.43 -3.39
C ALA A 97 -2.38 19.17 -4.23
N LYS A 98 -2.25 20.50 -4.39
CA LYS A 98 -3.17 21.30 -5.21
C LYS A 98 -3.12 20.92 -6.69
N ALA A 99 -1.97 20.50 -7.20
CA ALA A 99 -1.86 20.04 -8.58
C ALA A 99 -2.59 18.72 -8.78
N PHE A 100 -2.57 17.80 -7.80
CA PHE A 100 -3.38 16.58 -7.84
C PHE A 100 -4.88 16.88 -7.81
N GLU A 101 -5.33 17.81 -6.97
CA GLU A 101 -6.76 18.20 -6.88
C GLU A 101 -7.33 18.79 -8.17
N ASN A 102 -6.51 19.52 -8.94
CA ASN A 102 -6.95 20.24 -10.14
C ASN A 102 -6.57 19.54 -11.45
N ALA A 103 -5.92 18.38 -11.37
CA ALA A 103 -5.43 17.69 -12.56
C ALA A 103 -6.59 17.19 -13.43
N ALA A 104 -6.43 17.31 -14.75
CA ALA A 104 -7.34 16.64 -15.67
C ALA A 104 -7.19 15.11 -15.49
N PRO A 105 -8.27 14.32 -15.48
CA PRO A 105 -8.21 12.88 -15.21
C PRO A 105 -7.24 12.11 -16.13
N ASN A 106 -7.17 12.51 -17.41
CA ASN A 106 -6.30 11.89 -18.40
C ASN A 106 -4.86 12.44 -18.42
N SER A 107 -4.54 13.46 -17.62
CA SER A 107 -3.18 13.99 -17.50
C SER A 107 -2.32 13.04 -16.66
N GLN A 108 -1.00 13.10 -16.84
CA GLN A 108 -0.09 12.27 -16.04
C GLN A 108 -0.26 12.52 -14.53
N VAL A 109 -0.48 13.79 -14.13
CA VAL A 109 -0.74 14.16 -12.74
C VAL A 109 -2.07 13.57 -12.26
N GLY A 110 -3.12 13.60 -13.09
CA GLY A 110 -4.44 13.06 -12.75
C GLY A 110 -4.43 11.54 -12.62
N ARG A 111 -3.71 10.83 -13.49
CA ARG A 111 -3.54 9.38 -13.36
C ARG A 111 -2.78 8.98 -12.09
N ILE A 112 -1.75 9.74 -11.74
CA ILE A 112 -1.01 9.53 -10.48
C ILE A 112 -1.90 9.86 -9.27
N ALA A 113 -2.73 10.90 -9.34
CA ALA A 113 -3.72 11.19 -8.29
C ALA A 113 -4.69 10.01 -8.12
N ALA A 114 -5.21 9.47 -9.22
CA ALA A 114 -6.11 8.32 -9.18
C ALA A 114 -5.42 7.08 -8.56
N TYR A 115 -4.17 6.81 -8.91
CA TYR A 115 -3.39 5.74 -8.26
C TYR A 115 -3.21 6.00 -6.76
N ARG A 116 -2.85 7.22 -6.36
CA ARG A 116 -2.72 7.57 -4.93
C ARG A 116 -4.02 7.31 -4.18
N ASP A 117 -5.14 7.78 -4.71
CA ASP A 117 -6.44 7.66 -4.04
C ASP A 117 -6.87 6.19 -3.97
N ALA A 118 -6.62 5.39 -5.02
CA ALA A 118 -6.87 3.95 -5.02
C ALA A 118 -5.98 3.21 -4.01
N ALA A 119 -4.70 3.59 -3.89
CA ALA A 119 -3.79 3.00 -2.90
C ALA A 119 -4.22 3.32 -1.46
N ILE A 120 -4.71 4.54 -1.19
CA ILE A 120 -5.29 4.90 0.12
C ILE A 120 -6.54 4.06 0.40
N ALA A 121 -7.41 3.88 -0.60
CA ALA A 121 -8.59 3.04 -0.45
C ALA A 121 -8.23 1.59 -0.14
N ALA A 122 -7.21 1.03 -0.81
CA ALA A 122 -6.70 -0.30 -0.53
C ALA A 122 -6.11 -0.41 0.89
N GLN A 123 -5.33 0.58 1.34
CA GLN A 123 -4.84 0.64 2.74
C GLN A 123 -5.99 0.69 3.75
N GLY A 124 -7.04 1.48 3.46
CA GLY A 124 -8.24 1.54 4.29
C GLY A 124 -8.97 0.20 4.36
N ALA A 125 -9.10 -0.52 3.24
CA ALA A 125 -9.70 -1.84 3.19
C ALA A 125 -8.87 -2.89 3.94
N VAL A 126 -7.53 -2.80 3.92
CA VAL A 126 -6.67 -3.63 4.78
C VAL A 126 -6.96 -3.37 6.26
N GLY A 127 -7.14 -2.11 6.65
CA GLY A 127 -7.56 -1.75 8.01
C GLY A 127 -8.93 -2.35 8.36
N ALA A 128 -9.91 -2.26 7.47
CA ALA A 128 -11.24 -2.82 7.67
C ALA A 128 -11.23 -4.36 7.84
N VAL A 129 -10.36 -5.06 7.10
CA VAL A 129 -10.16 -6.51 7.31
C VAL A 129 -9.60 -6.78 8.70
N ALA A 130 -8.57 -6.03 9.13
CA ALA A 130 -7.98 -6.21 10.45
C ALA A 130 -8.98 -5.94 11.59
N ASP A 131 -9.82 -4.90 11.44
CA ASP A 131 -10.89 -4.59 12.38
C ASP A 131 -11.93 -5.73 12.42
N ALA A 132 -12.35 -6.26 11.26
CA ALA A 132 -13.30 -7.36 11.19
C ALA A 132 -12.73 -8.68 11.76
N GLU A 133 -11.43 -8.95 11.60
CA GLU A 133 -10.74 -10.07 12.24
C GLU A 133 -10.74 -9.93 13.77
N ALA A 134 -10.55 -8.71 14.29
CA ALA A 134 -10.61 -8.44 15.73
C ALA A 134 -12.03 -8.59 16.29
N ASP A 135 -13.04 -8.16 15.55
CA ASP A 135 -14.45 -8.35 15.91
C ASP A 135 -14.82 -9.84 15.94
N LEU A 136 -14.34 -10.63 14.97
CA LEU A 136 -14.54 -12.08 14.97
C LEU A 136 -13.89 -12.75 16.18
N ALA A 137 -12.65 -12.39 16.52
CA ALA A 137 -11.98 -12.90 17.72
C ALA A 137 -12.75 -12.56 19.01
N THR A 138 -13.32 -11.35 19.09
CA THR A 138 -14.17 -10.93 20.21
C THR A 138 -15.45 -11.78 20.29
N ALA A 139 -16.09 -12.06 19.14
CA ALA A 139 -17.28 -12.90 19.09
C ALA A 139 -16.99 -14.37 19.48
N GLU A 140 -15.82 -14.89 19.11
CA GLU A 140 -15.35 -16.21 19.54
C GLU A 140 -15.08 -16.26 21.04
N GLU A 141 -14.54 -15.20 21.64
CA GLU A 141 -14.38 -15.08 23.09
C GLU A 141 -15.74 -15.10 23.81
N MET A 142 -16.75 -14.39 23.29
CA MET A 142 -18.12 -14.45 23.81
C MET A 142 -18.68 -15.87 23.82
N MET A 143 -18.39 -16.68 22.79
CA MET A 143 -18.80 -18.08 22.76
C MET A 143 -18.10 -18.89 23.86
N ALA A 144 -16.78 -18.72 24.02
CA ALA A 144 -16.03 -19.42 25.07
C ALA A 144 -16.53 -19.04 26.48
N GLU A 145 -16.85 -17.77 26.70
CA GLU A 145 -17.45 -17.30 27.95
C GLU A 145 -18.85 -17.90 28.17
N ALA A 146 -19.68 -17.94 27.13
CA ALA A 146 -21.00 -18.55 27.19
C ALA A 146 -20.91 -20.04 27.54
N GLU A 147 -20.02 -20.79 26.90
CA GLU A 147 -19.81 -22.22 27.19
C GLU A 147 -19.28 -22.49 28.60
N ALA A 148 -18.54 -21.54 29.18
CA ALA A 148 -18.00 -21.64 30.53
C ALA A 148 -19.04 -21.35 31.64
N LEU A 149 -20.23 -20.84 31.30
CA LEU A 149 -21.27 -20.56 32.28
C LEU A 149 -21.73 -21.86 32.99
N PRO A 150 -22.05 -21.78 34.30
CA PRO A 150 -22.56 -22.92 35.04
C PRO A 150 -23.90 -23.38 34.44
N ALA A 151 -24.20 -24.67 34.61
CA ALA A 151 -25.42 -25.30 34.11
C ALA A 151 -25.88 -26.43 35.03
N THR A 152 -25.85 -26.15 36.34
CA THR A 152 -26.16 -27.13 37.39
C THR A 152 -27.66 -27.20 37.71
N ASN A 153 -28.42 -26.19 37.30
CA ASN A 153 -29.87 -26.11 37.48
C ASN A 153 -30.55 -25.55 36.22
N ALA A 154 -31.89 -25.59 36.20
CA ALA A 154 -32.69 -25.23 35.03
C ALA A 154 -32.53 -23.75 34.62
N ASP A 155 -32.40 -22.84 35.59
CA ASP A 155 -32.26 -21.41 35.32
C ASP A 155 -30.87 -21.12 34.72
N GLU A 156 -29.83 -21.73 35.27
CA GLU A 156 -28.46 -21.67 34.74
C GLU A 156 -28.34 -22.26 33.33
N ILE A 157 -28.98 -23.41 33.07
CA ILE A 157 -29.04 -24.00 31.73
C ILE A 157 -29.69 -23.03 30.75
N THR A 158 -30.82 -22.45 31.12
CA THR A 158 -31.54 -21.49 30.26
C THR A 158 -30.69 -20.26 29.96
N LEU A 159 -30.00 -19.72 30.96
CA LEU A 159 -29.12 -18.57 30.80
C LEU A 159 -27.92 -18.89 29.90
N ARG A 160 -27.31 -20.06 30.07
CA ARG A 160 -26.21 -20.52 29.21
C ARG A 160 -26.67 -20.71 27.77
N ASP A 161 -27.79 -21.37 27.56
CA ASP A 161 -28.32 -21.63 26.22
C ASP A 161 -28.64 -20.31 25.49
N GLN A 162 -29.15 -19.31 26.21
CA GLN A 162 -29.34 -17.96 25.67
C GLN A 162 -28.02 -17.29 25.32
N ALA A 163 -27.01 -17.35 26.20
CA ALA A 163 -25.69 -16.76 25.94
C ALA A 163 -25.00 -17.40 24.73
N ILE A 164 -25.13 -18.72 24.55
CA ILE A 164 -24.62 -19.44 23.37
C ILE A 164 -25.34 -18.95 22.11
N ALA A 165 -26.67 -18.81 22.16
CA ALA A 165 -27.44 -18.31 21.02
C ALA A 165 -27.03 -16.87 20.63
N ASP A 166 -26.80 -16.00 21.62
CA ASP A 166 -26.36 -14.61 21.39
C ASP A 166 -24.93 -14.58 20.81
N ALA A 167 -24.01 -15.41 21.33
CA ALA A 167 -22.65 -15.54 20.81
C ALA A 167 -22.62 -16.07 19.38
N GLN A 168 -23.49 -17.03 19.02
CA GLN A 168 -23.64 -17.52 17.65
C GLN A 168 -24.05 -16.40 16.70
N VAL A 169 -25.03 -15.57 17.10
CA VAL A 169 -25.45 -14.40 16.31
C VAL A 169 -24.29 -13.41 16.13
N ALA A 170 -23.48 -13.20 17.17
CA ALA A 170 -22.30 -12.33 17.09
C ALA A 170 -21.25 -12.89 16.11
N ILE A 171 -20.97 -14.19 16.16
CA ILE A 171 -20.02 -14.85 15.24
C ILE A 171 -20.51 -14.79 13.80
N ASP A 172 -21.80 -15.07 13.55
CA ASP A 172 -22.38 -14.99 12.21
C ASP A 172 -22.27 -13.56 11.65
N GLY A 173 -22.54 -12.56 12.48
CA GLY A 173 -22.40 -11.14 12.13
C GLY A 173 -20.96 -10.74 11.81
N ALA A 174 -20.00 -11.12 12.67
CA ALA A 174 -18.58 -10.82 12.49
C ALA A 174 -18.00 -11.54 11.25
N THR A 175 -18.41 -12.79 11.02
CA THR A 175 -18.02 -13.56 9.83
C THR A 175 -18.51 -12.88 8.54
N ALA A 176 -19.77 -12.42 8.52
CA ALA A 176 -20.31 -11.69 7.37
C ALA A 176 -19.61 -10.34 7.15
N ALA A 177 -19.21 -9.66 8.23
CA ALA A 177 -18.42 -8.42 8.16
C ALA A 177 -17.03 -8.68 7.57
N LEU A 178 -16.36 -9.77 7.99
CA LEU A 178 -15.06 -10.17 7.46
C LEU A 178 -15.12 -10.54 5.97
N GLU A 179 -16.15 -11.27 5.54
CA GLU A 179 -16.37 -11.58 4.13
C GLU A 179 -16.56 -10.31 3.29
N THR A 180 -17.33 -9.35 3.82
CA THR A 180 -17.55 -8.04 3.18
C THR A 180 -16.24 -7.26 3.06
N ALA A 181 -15.51 -7.11 4.17
CA ALA A 181 -14.23 -6.39 4.18
C ALA A 181 -13.20 -7.02 3.24
N THR A 182 -13.16 -8.36 3.15
CA THR A 182 -12.29 -9.09 2.23
C THR A 182 -12.64 -8.81 0.77
N THR A 183 -13.94 -8.81 0.44
CA THR A 183 -14.42 -8.49 -0.92
C THR A 183 -14.10 -7.05 -1.30
N GLU A 184 -14.23 -6.11 -0.36
CA GLU A 184 -13.85 -4.71 -0.55
C GLU A 184 -12.35 -4.55 -0.76
N LEU A 185 -11.52 -5.28 -0.01
CA LEU A 185 -10.07 -5.32 -0.19
C LEU A 185 -9.68 -5.84 -1.59
N GLU A 186 -10.30 -6.92 -2.04
CA GLU A 186 -10.07 -7.45 -3.40
C GLU A 186 -10.40 -6.39 -4.47
N THR A 187 -11.55 -5.75 -4.34
CA THR A 187 -11.99 -4.69 -5.28
C THR A 187 -11.05 -3.48 -5.24
N ALA A 188 -10.62 -3.07 -4.05
CA ALA A 188 -9.70 -1.95 -3.87
C ALA A 188 -8.31 -2.26 -4.45
N ALA A 189 -7.81 -3.48 -4.26
CA ALA A 189 -6.54 -3.95 -4.81
C ALA A 189 -6.57 -4.00 -6.35
N GLU A 190 -7.65 -4.51 -6.95
CA GLU A 190 -7.82 -4.49 -8.41
C GLU A 190 -7.88 -3.05 -8.96
N THR A 191 -8.55 -2.15 -8.24
CA THR A 191 -8.64 -0.73 -8.61
C THR A 191 -7.27 -0.05 -8.51
N GLU A 192 -6.52 -0.31 -7.45
CA GLU A 192 -5.16 0.19 -7.27
C GLU A 192 -4.24 -0.29 -8.41
N GLU A 193 -4.28 -1.57 -8.75
CA GLU A 193 -3.48 -2.14 -9.83
C GLU A 193 -3.82 -1.50 -11.18
N ALA A 194 -5.11 -1.37 -11.49
CA ALA A 194 -5.56 -0.73 -12.73
C ALA A 194 -5.08 0.73 -12.82
N ALA A 195 -5.18 1.48 -11.71
CA ALA A 195 -4.73 2.87 -11.64
C ALA A 195 -3.20 2.99 -11.73
N LEU A 196 -2.44 2.06 -11.14
CA LEU A 196 -0.99 1.99 -11.28
C LEU A 196 -0.58 1.74 -12.74
N LEU A 197 -1.24 0.79 -13.41
CA LEU A 197 -1.01 0.53 -14.84
C LEU A 197 -1.30 1.77 -15.67
N ASP A 198 -2.41 2.47 -15.43
CA ASP A 198 -2.74 3.69 -16.17
C ASP A 198 -1.70 4.81 -15.91
N ALA A 199 -1.31 5.02 -14.65
CA ALA A 199 -0.29 5.99 -14.25
C ALA A 199 1.09 5.69 -14.87
N THR A 200 1.41 4.42 -15.09
CA THR A 200 2.70 3.99 -15.63
C THR A 200 2.66 3.76 -17.15
N ASN A 201 1.53 4.00 -17.81
CA ASN A 201 1.27 3.70 -19.22
C ASN A 201 1.45 2.20 -19.56
N GLY A 202 0.92 1.33 -18.69
CA GLY A 202 0.90 -0.12 -18.84
C GLY A 202 2.17 -0.83 -18.40
N ARG A 203 3.04 -0.17 -17.63
CA ARG A 203 4.32 -0.74 -17.20
C ARG A 203 4.20 -1.31 -15.78
N VAL A 204 4.53 -2.57 -15.62
CA VAL A 204 4.72 -3.15 -14.28
C VAL A 204 6.03 -2.61 -13.70
N LEU A 205 5.97 -2.05 -12.48
CA LEU A 205 7.14 -1.55 -11.75
C LEU A 205 7.75 -2.67 -10.90
N SER A 206 9.06 -2.63 -10.68
CA SER A 206 9.69 -3.41 -9.62
C SER A 206 9.15 -3.01 -8.24
N ALA A 207 9.26 -3.89 -7.26
CA ALA A 207 8.86 -3.61 -5.89
C ALA A 207 9.60 -2.39 -5.32
N GLU A 208 10.89 -2.26 -5.64
CA GLU A 208 11.72 -1.13 -5.23
C GLU A 208 11.29 0.19 -5.89
N ALA A 209 10.93 0.16 -7.18
CA ALA A 209 10.41 1.34 -7.87
C ALA A 209 9.04 1.74 -7.32
N LEU A 210 8.15 0.78 -7.09
CA LEU A 210 6.83 1.03 -6.51
C LEU A 210 6.93 1.62 -5.10
N ALA A 211 7.83 1.10 -4.26
CA ALA A 211 8.09 1.64 -2.93
C ALA A 211 8.57 3.09 -2.99
N ALA A 212 9.44 3.43 -3.95
CA ALA A 212 9.86 4.81 -4.18
C ALA A 212 8.69 5.71 -4.62
N VAL A 213 7.79 5.24 -5.49
CA VAL A 213 6.58 5.98 -5.87
C VAL A 213 5.69 6.23 -4.66
N ARG A 214 5.40 5.19 -3.87
CA ARG A 214 4.54 5.28 -2.69
C ARG A 214 5.09 6.25 -1.64
N ALA A 215 6.39 6.18 -1.36
CA ALA A 215 7.06 7.08 -0.43
C ALA A 215 6.94 8.56 -0.85
N GLU A 216 7.07 8.85 -2.14
CA GLU A 216 6.95 10.23 -2.65
C GLU A 216 5.49 10.73 -2.63
N LEU A 217 4.52 9.84 -2.75
CA LEU A 217 3.09 10.16 -2.65
C LEU A 217 2.58 10.24 -1.20
N GLY A 218 3.41 9.90 -0.21
CA GLY A 218 3.04 9.87 1.20
C GLY A 218 2.14 8.68 1.57
N LEU A 219 2.30 7.56 0.87
CA LEU A 219 1.60 6.29 1.08
C LEU A 219 2.43 5.32 1.93
#